data_AF-A0A142L4T7-F1
#
_entry.id   AF-A0A142L4T7-F1
#
_cell.length_a   1.000
_cell.length_b   1.000
_cell.length_c   1.000
_cell.angle_alpha   90.00
_cell.angle_beta   90.00
_cell.angle_gamma   90.00
#
_symmetry.space_group_name_H-M   'P 1'
#
loop_
_entity.id
_entity.type
_entity.pdbx_description
1 polymer ?
#
loop_
_entity_poly.entity_id
_entity_poly.type
_entity_poly.pdbx_seq_one_letter_code
_entity_poly.pdbx_strand_id
1 'polypeptide(L)'
;MEDLNELKNKATQKKNENKRFFEQLKKRTPKNLDEQFAQFHDEAFDHIDCLKCANCCKTTGPLFKQKDIERLASHFKMRPAQFVETYLHIDEDNDYVLNALPCPFLGSDNYCSVYDHRPNACREYPHTNQRKIHTLFKETLNNVAICPAVFEIVERLKKVY
;
A
#
# COMPACT_ATOMS: atom_id res chain seq x y z
N MET A 1 -6.09 17.06 -6.00
CA MET A 1 -5.55 15.72 -5.71
C MET A 1 -5.11 15.13 -7.02
N GLU A 2 -3.88 14.62 -7.06
CA GLU A 2 -3.22 14.16 -8.28
C GLU A 2 -3.93 12.95 -8.92
N ASP A 3 -4.05 12.97 -10.25
CA ASP A 3 -4.66 11.89 -11.02
C ASP A 3 -3.73 10.65 -11.05
N LEU A 4 -4.31 9.44 -10.99
CA LEU A 4 -3.50 8.21 -10.96
C LEU A 4 -2.69 8.03 -12.26
N ASN A 5 -3.17 8.46 -13.42
CA ASN A 5 -2.40 8.36 -14.65
C ASN A 5 -1.23 9.34 -14.64
N GLU A 6 -1.44 10.55 -14.11
CA GLU A 6 -0.36 11.51 -13.92
C GLU A 6 0.74 10.94 -12.98
N LEU A 7 0.33 10.36 -11.86
CA LEU A 7 1.25 9.71 -10.92
C LEU A 7 2.03 8.55 -11.60
N LYS A 8 1.33 7.67 -12.32
CA LYS A 8 1.96 6.58 -13.09
C LYS A 8 2.95 7.09 -14.12
N ASN A 9 2.63 8.18 -14.81
CA ASN A 9 3.53 8.81 -15.78
C ASN A 9 4.80 9.34 -15.10
N LYS A 10 4.66 10.07 -13.99
CA LYS A 10 5.81 10.57 -13.22
C LYS A 10 6.67 9.43 -12.67
N ALA A 11 6.04 8.41 -12.07
CA ALA A 11 6.73 7.23 -11.57
C ALA A 11 7.46 6.46 -12.69
N THR A 12 6.87 6.39 -13.88
CA THR A 12 7.48 5.74 -15.05
C THR A 12 8.70 6.51 -15.55
N GLN A 13 8.59 7.83 -15.68
CA GLN A 13 9.72 8.70 -16.06
C GLN A 13 10.91 8.56 -15.09
N LYS A 14 10.62 8.40 -13.79
CA LYS A 14 11.63 8.25 -12.74
C LYS A 14 11.98 6.80 -12.39
N LYS A 15 11.48 5.80 -13.13
CA LYS A 15 11.64 4.38 -12.76
C LYS A 15 13.10 3.95 -12.58
N ASN A 16 13.96 4.30 -13.53
CA ASN A 16 15.38 3.96 -13.48
C ASN A 16 16.12 4.72 -12.37
N GLU A 17 15.73 5.97 -12.13
CA GLU A 17 16.28 6.81 -11.07
C GLU A 17 15.91 6.24 -9.69
N ASN A 18 14.62 5.92 -9.46
CA ASN A 18 14.13 5.30 -8.22
C ASN A 18 14.84 3.98 -7.94
N LYS A 19 14.99 3.12 -8.97
CA LYS A 19 15.68 1.85 -8.83
C LYS A 19 17.14 2.04 -8.38
N ARG A 20 17.87 2.93 -9.04
CA ARG A 20 19.27 3.24 -8.68
C ARG A 20 19.38 3.82 -7.27
N PHE A 21 18.45 4.70 -6.89
CA PHE A 21 18.39 5.27 -5.55
C PHE A 21 18.26 4.19 -4.48
N PHE A 22 17.28 3.28 -4.58
CA PHE A 22 17.10 2.20 -3.61
C PHE A 22 18.27 1.21 -3.58
N GLU A 23 18.92 0.94 -4.73
CA GLU A 23 20.13 0.11 -4.78
C GLU A 23 21.30 0.75 -4.01
N GLN A 24 21.48 2.07 -4.13
CA GLN A 24 22.52 2.81 -3.38
C GLN A 24 22.19 2.86 -1.89
N LEU A 25 20.94 3.18 -1.55
CA LEU A 25 20.46 3.26 -0.18
C LEU A 25 20.55 1.90 0.55
N LYS A 26 20.35 0.79 -0.16
CA LYS A 26 20.53 -0.56 0.40
C LYS A 26 22.01 -0.91 0.64
N LYS A 27 22.93 -0.44 -0.21
CA LYS A 27 24.37 -0.65 -0.02
C LYS A 27 24.92 0.13 1.16
N ARG A 28 24.36 1.31 1.42
CA ARG A 28 24.79 2.22 2.50
C ARG A 28 23.57 2.70 3.27
N THR A 29 22.92 1.80 3.99
CA THR A 29 21.70 2.12 4.73
C THR A 29 22.01 3.07 5.90
N PRO A 30 21.45 4.29 5.88
CA PRO A 30 21.62 5.25 6.97
C PRO A 30 21.02 4.70 8.27
N LYS A 31 21.64 5.01 9.41
CA LYS A 31 21.15 4.55 10.72
C LYS A 31 19.77 5.10 11.07
N ASN A 32 19.47 6.32 10.63
CA ASN A 32 18.22 7.03 10.87
C ASN A 32 17.19 6.83 9.74
N LEU A 33 17.38 5.84 8.86
CA LEU A 33 16.53 5.69 7.68
C LEU A 33 15.05 5.45 8.05
N ASP A 34 14.79 4.56 9.01
CA ASP A 34 13.43 4.27 9.46
C ASP A 34 12.75 5.52 10.05
N GLU A 35 13.50 6.35 10.78
CA GLU A 35 13.01 7.61 11.37
C GLU A 35 12.69 8.64 10.29
N GLN A 36 13.53 8.78 9.27
CA GLN A 36 13.30 9.68 8.14
C GLN A 36 12.08 9.27 7.32
N PHE A 37 11.92 7.97 7.07
CA PHE A 37 10.74 7.44 6.41
C PHE A 37 9.45 7.70 7.20
N ALA A 38 9.47 7.48 8.51
CA ALA A 38 8.32 7.76 9.38
C ALA A 38 7.99 9.26 9.44
N GLN A 39 8.99 10.12 9.56
CA GLN A 39 8.79 11.57 9.52
C GLN A 39 8.13 12.01 8.20
N PHE A 40 8.68 11.59 7.06
CA PHE A 40 8.09 11.93 5.76
C PHE A 40 6.74 11.26 5.51
N HIS A 41 6.47 10.11 6.13
CA HIS A 41 5.14 9.50 6.13
C HIS A 41 4.13 10.43 6.79
N ASP A 42 4.40 10.86 8.02
CA ASP A 42 3.49 11.72 8.77
C ASP A 42 3.26 13.04 8.01
N GLU A 43 4.34 13.70 7.57
CA GLU A 43 4.27 14.93 6.79
C GLU A 43 3.56 14.79 5.43
N ALA A 44 3.56 13.61 4.82
CA ALA A 44 2.84 13.36 3.57
C ALA A 44 1.34 13.17 3.83
N PHE A 45 0.98 12.44 4.89
CA PHE A 45 -0.42 12.17 5.24
C PHE A 45 -1.11 13.35 5.95
N ASP A 46 -0.38 14.40 6.32
CA ASP A 46 -0.95 15.68 6.73
C ASP A 46 -1.78 16.35 5.62
N HIS A 47 -1.42 16.14 4.35
CA HIS A 47 -2.14 16.72 3.19
C HIS A 47 -2.66 15.69 2.18
N ILE A 48 -2.22 14.43 2.26
CA ILE A 48 -2.69 13.34 1.39
C ILE A 48 -3.71 12.48 2.15
N ASP A 49 -4.93 12.47 1.64
CA ASP A 49 -6.02 11.66 2.17
C ASP A 49 -6.23 10.40 1.29
N CYS A 50 -6.06 9.22 1.89
CA CYS A 50 -6.19 7.94 1.21
C CYS A 50 -7.61 7.67 0.71
N LEU A 51 -8.63 8.24 1.37
CA LEU A 51 -10.03 8.12 0.97
C LEU A 51 -10.37 8.97 -0.25
N LYS A 52 -9.53 9.94 -0.59
CA LYS A 52 -9.77 10.75 -1.79
C LYS A 52 -9.35 10.01 -3.07
N CYS A 53 -8.23 9.28 -3.09
CA CYS A 53 -7.76 8.61 -4.32
C CYS A 53 -8.21 7.14 -4.43
N ALA A 54 -8.19 6.40 -3.32
CA ALA A 54 -8.43 4.95 -3.25
C ALA A 54 -7.66 4.12 -4.30
N ASN A 55 -6.48 4.59 -4.74
CA ASN A 55 -5.73 3.94 -5.81
C ASN A 55 -5.38 2.48 -5.47
N CYS A 56 -4.89 2.21 -4.26
CA CYS A 56 -4.56 0.84 -3.83
C CYS A 56 -5.80 -0.07 -3.76
N CYS A 57 -6.95 0.46 -3.34
CA CYS A 57 -8.22 -0.26 -3.35
C CYS A 57 -8.72 -0.55 -4.78
N LYS A 58 -8.35 0.28 -5.76
CA LYS A 58 -8.73 0.11 -7.17
C LYS A 58 -7.82 -0.84 -7.94
N THR A 59 -6.53 -0.91 -7.61
CA THR A 59 -5.53 -1.54 -8.49
C THR A 59 -4.67 -2.63 -7.87
N THR A 60 -4.70 -2.83 -6.55
CA THR A 60 -3.76 -3.76 -5.89
C THR A 60 -4.48 -4.77 -5.02
N GLY A 61 -5.38 -4.32 -4.14
CA GLY A 61 -5.99 -5.18 -3.13
C GLY A 61 -5.00 -5.62 -2.03
N PRO A 62 -5.47 -5.95 -0.83
CA PRO A 62 -4.63 -6.45 0.25
C PRO A 62 -4.46 -7.97 0.20
N LEU A 63 -3.42 -8.48 0.85
CA LEU A 63 -3.41 -9.86 1.34
C LEU A 63 -4.29 -9.98 2.58
N PHE A 64 -4.86 -11.17 2.80
CA PHE A 64 -5.72 -11.48 3.92
C PHE A 64 -5.08 -12.58 4.77
N LYS A 65 -4.85 -12.29 6.05
CA LYS A 65 -4.47 -13.33 7.01
C LYS A 65 -5.72 -14.01 7.55
N GLN A 66 -5.56 -15.20 8.12
CA GLN A 66 -6.66 -15.96 8.73
C GLN A 66 -7.50 -15.11 9.71
N LYS A 67 -6.85 -14.27 10.53
CA LYS A 67 -7.53 -13.35 11.46
C LYS A 67 -8.33 -12.24 10.75
N ASP A 68 -7.90 -11.81 9.56
CA ASP A 68 -8.63 -10.85 8.75
C ASP A 68 -9.89 -11.51 8.14
N ILE A 69 -9.74 -12.75 7.65
CA ILE A 69 -10.83 -13.56 7.10
C ILE A 69 -11.90 -13.80 8.17
N GLU A 70 -11.51 -14.24 9.37
CA GLU A 70 -12.44 -14.47 10.48
C GLU A 70 -13.20 -13.20 10.88
N ARG A 71 -12.48 -12.07 10.98
CA ARG A 71 -13.07 -10.77 11.33
C ARG A 71 -14.08 -10.30 10.29
N LEU A 72 -13.74 -10.42 9.00
CA LEU A 72 -14.63 -10.00 7.91
C LEU A 72 -15.81 -10.96 7.73
N ALA A 73 -15.59 -12.26 7.82
CA ALA A 73 -16.66 -13.26 7.78
C ALA A 73 -17.68 -13.02 8.91
N SER A 74 -17.20 -12.70 10.12
CA SER A 74 -18.05 -12.32 11.25
C SER A 74 -18.87 -11.05 10.97
N HIS A 75 -18.23 -10.02 10.40
CA HIS A 75 -18.91 -8.78 10.02
C HIS A 75 -20.05 -9.04 9.01
N PHE A 76 -19.83 -9.89 8.02
CA PHE A 76 -20.85 -10.27 7.03
C PHE A 76 -21.79 -11.39 7.50
N LYS A 77 -21.65 -11.87 8.75
CA LYS A 77 -22.46 -12.95 9.34
C LYS A 77 -22.43 -14.24 8.50
N MET A 78 -21.27 -14.58 7.97
CA MET A 78 -21.05 -15.80 7.19
C MET A 78 -19.89 -16.65 7.75
N ARG A 79 -19.78 -17.91 7.30
CA ARG A 79 -18.66 -18.77 7.68
C ARG A 79 -17.37 -18.33 6.99
N PRO A 80 -16.17 -18.44 7.63
CA PRO A 80 -14.90 -18.10 6.99
C PRO A 80 -14.67 -18.78 5.63
N ALA A 81 -15.04 -20.06 5.49
CA ALA A 81 -14.93 -20.77 4.22
C ALA A 81 -15.79 -20.14 3.11
N GLN A 82 -17.00 -19.70 3.43
CA GLN A 82 -17.88 -19.01 2.49
C GLN A 82 -17.33 -17.63 2.12
N PHE A 83 -16.71 -16.92 3.06
CA PHE A 83 -16.04 -15.65 2.78
C PHE A 83 -14.89 -15.82 1.79
N VAL A 84 -14.06 -16.85 1.99
CA VAL A 84 -12.98 -17.20 1.08
C VAL A 84 -13.57 -17.51 -0.30
N GLU A 85 -14.52 -18.43 -0.41
CA GLU A 85 -15.15 -18.80 -1.70
C GLU A 85 -15.75 -17.58 -2.43
N THR A 86 -16.37 -16.66 -1.70
CA THR A 86 -17.03 -15.49 -2.28
C THR A 86 -16.02 -14.43 -2.76
N TYR A 87 -15.00 -14.13 -1.95
CA TYR A 87 -14.18 -12.94 -2.15
C TYR A 87 -12.71 -13.20 -2.45
N LEU A 88 -12.19 -14.39 -2.15
CA LEU A 88 -10.76 -14.66 -2.12
C LEU A 88 -10.34 -15.90 -2.93
N HIS A 89 -9.09 -15.90 -3.37
CA HIS A 89 -8.37 -17.07 -3.85
C HIS A 89 -6.94 -17.06 -3.30
N ILE A 90 -6.21 -18.16 -3.47
CA ILE A 90 -4.80 -18.26 -3.11
C ILE A 90 -3.97 -17.93 -4.35
N ASP A 91 -3.01 -17.02 -4.22
CA ASP A 91 -2.10 -16.63 -5.30
C ASP A 91 -0.83 -17.52 -5.37
N GLU A 92 0.11 -17.13 -6.23
CA GLU A 92 1.38 -17.85 -6.45
C GLU A 92 2.31 -17.86 -5.21
N ASP A 93 2.14 -16.92 -4.30
CA ASP A 93 2.90 -16.81 -3.05
C ASP A 93 2.22 -17.55 -1.87
N ASN A 94 1.11 -18.26 -2.14
CA ASN A 94 0.23 -18.90 -1.16
C ASN A 94 -0.48 -17.91 -0.21
N ASP A 95 -0.69 -16.68 -0.65
CA ASP A 95 -1.44 -15.67 0.10
C ASP A 95 -2.91 -15.63 -0.34
N TYR A 96 -3.82 -15.38 0.60
CA TYR A 96 -5.22 -15.11 0.27
C TYR A 96 -5.35 -13.69 -0.27
N VAL A 97 -5.83 -13.54 -1.50
CA VAL A 97 -6.02 -12.26 -2.20
C VAL A 97 -7.42 -12.17 -2.81
N LEU A 98 -7.85 -10.96 -3.20
CA LEU A 98 -9.18 -10.72 -3.78
C LEU A 98 -9.36 -11.41 -5.14
N ASN A 99 -10.55 -11.98 -5.38
CA ASN A 99 -10.96 -12.53 -6.68
C ASN A 99 -10.98 -11.52 -7.82
N ALA A 100 -11.26 -10.25 -7.52
CA ALA A 100 -11.34 -9.20 -8.52
C ALA A 100 -10.93 -7.85 -7.95
N LEU A 101 -10.52 -6.97 -8.86
CA LEU A 101 -10.28 -5.56 -8.64
C LEU A 101 -11.19 -4.73 -9.55
N PRO A 102 -11.69 -3.55 -9.12
CA PRO A 102 -11.51 -2.91 -7.81
C PRO A 102 -12.02 -3.73 -6.62
N CYS A 103 -11.53 -3.42 -5.42
CA CYS A 103 -11.92 -4.11 -4.20
C CYS A 103 -13.45 -4.15 -4.07
N PRO A 104 -14.07 -5.32 -3.79
CA PRO A 104 -15.53 -5.45 -3.69
C PRO A 104 -16.13 -4.66 -2.52
N PHE A 105 -15.30 -4.21 -1.58
CA PHE A 105 -15.69 -3.40 -0.44
C PHE A 105 -15.53 -1.89 -0.70
N LEU A 106 -15.03 -1.49 -1.88
CA LEU A 106 -14.86 -0.09 -2.25
C LEU A 106 -16.18 0.49 -2.78
N GLY A 107 -16.72 1.50 -2.10
CA GLY A 107 -17.87 2.28 -2.53
C GLY A 107 -17.55 3.25 -3.67
N SER A 108 -18.60 3.75 -4.34
CA SER A 108 -18.47 4.73 -5.42
C SER A 108 -17.92 6.08 -4.96
N ASP A 109 -18.01 6.36 -3.67
CA ASP A 109 -17.46 7.53 -2.98
C ASP A 109 -16.01 7.32 -2.49
N ASN A 110 -15.36 6.23 -2.91
CA ASN A 110 -14.06 5.75 -2.44
C ASN A 110 -14.01 5.31 -0.97
N TYR A 111 -15.15 5.25 -0.27
CA TYR A 111 -15.21 4.77 1.10
C TYR A 111 -15.23 3.24 1.15
N CYS A 112 -14.59 2.66 2.17
CA CYS A 112 -14.58 1.21 2.36
C CYS A 112 -15.79 0.79 3.21
N SER A 113 -16.67 -0.05 2.68
CA SER A 113 -17.84 -0.55 3.40
C SER A 113 -17.48 -1.35 4.66
N VAL A 114 -16.25 -1.86 4.74
CA VAL A 114 -15.70 -2.58 5.89
C VAL A 114 -14.55 -1.83 6.55
N TYR A 115 -14.52 -0.49 6.49
CA TYR A 115 -13.37 0.31 6.94
C TYR A 115 -12.88 -0.12 8.33
N ASP A 116 -13.75 -0.25 9.32
CA ASP A 116 -13.39 -0.63 10.69
C ASP A 116 -12.97 -2.10 10.85
N HIS A 117 -13.26 -2.95 9.86
CA HIS A 117 -12.90 -4.36 9.84
C HIS A 117 -11.82 -4.70 8.81
N ARG A 118 -11.33 -3.71 8.06
CA ARG A 118 -10.37 -3.86 6.96
C ARG A 118 -9.15 -4.71 7.35
N PRO A 119 -8.57 -5.47 6.41
CA PRO A 119 -7.38 -6.29 6.65
C PRO A 119 -6.22 -5.46 7.19
N ASN A 120 -5.30 -6.11 7.92
CA ASN A 120 -4.13 -5.41 8.46
C ASN A 120 -3.28 -4.78 7.36
N ALA A 121 -3.13 -5.45 6.21
CA ALA A 121 -2.43 -4.88 5.06
C ALA A 121 -3.05 -3.55 4.58
N CYS A 122 -4.39 -3.40 4.62
CA CYS A 122 -5.03 -2.11 4.33
C CYS A 122 -4.78 -1.05 5.41
N ARG A 123 -4.60 -1.43 6.68
CA ARG A 123 -4.34 -0.48 7.78
C ARG A 123 -2.91 0.03 7.74
N GLU A 124 -2.00 -0.85 7.37
CA GLU A 124 -0.56 -0.59 7.39
C GLU A 124 -0.06 0.00 6.06
N TYR A 125 -0.83 -0.10 4.98
CA TYR A 125 -0.48 0.51 3.69
C TYR A 125 -0.23 2.02 3.85
N PRO A 126 0.85 2.57 3.28
CA PRO A 126 1.79 1.97 2.33
C PRO A 126 3.05 1.35 2.95
N HIS A 127 3.05 1.06 4.24
CA HIS A 127 4.14 0.46 5.01
C HIS A 127 5.41 1.34 5.14
N THR A 128 5.28 2.65 4.91
CA THR A 128 6.41 3.60 4.97
C THR A 128 6.73 4.11 6.37
N ASN A 129 6.01 3.68 7.40
CA ASN A 129 6.26 4.00 8.81
C ASN A 129 6.66 2.75 9.64
N GLN A 130 7.15 1.70 8.97
CA GLN A 130 7.58 0.45 9.60
C GLN A 130 9.08 0.44 9.90
N ARG A 131 9.48 -0.39 10.87
CA ARG A 131 10.90 -0.66 11.16
C ARG A 131 11.52 -1.53 10.08
N LYS A 132 12.84 -1.40 9.90
CA LYS A 132 13.62 -2.12 8.90
C LYS A 132 13.12 -1.85 7.48
N ILE A 133 12.83 -0.59 7.15
CA ILE A 133 12.22 -0.22 5.86
C ILE A 133 13.02 -0.69 4.64
N HIS A 134 14.33 -0.90 4.81
CA HIS A 134 15.20 -1.49 3.79
C HIS A 134 14.79 -2.89 3.31
N THR A 135 14.03 -3.65 4.11
CA THR A 135 13.47 -4.93 3.68
C THR A 135 12.25 -4.74 2.78
N LEU A 136 11.62 -3.56 2.80
CA LEU A 136 10.41 -3.21 2.07
C LEU A 136 10.67 -2.33 0.83
N PHE A 137 11.92 -2.19 0.40
CA PHE A 137 12.26 -1.31 -0.73
C PHE A 137 11.64 -1.75 -2.06
N LYS A 138 11.47 -3.06 -2.28
CA LYS A 138 10.84 -3.57 -3.51
C LYS A 138 9.37 -3.14 -3.56
N GLU A 139 8.67 -3.32 -2.44
CA GLU A 139 7.27 -2.97 -2.22
C GLU A 139 7.08 -1.45 -2.31
N THR A 140 7.96 -0.69 -1.64
CA THR A 140 7.98 0.78 -1.70
C THR A 140 8.15 1.25 -3.15
N LEU A 141 9.11 0.68 -3.89
CA LEU A 141 9.35 1.04 -5.30
C LEU A 141 8.14 0.78 -6.19
N ASN A 142 7.41 -0.33 -5.96
CA ASN A 142 6.16 -0.62 -6.67
C ASN A 142 5.06 0.39 -6.30
N ASN A 143 4.96 0.74 -5.02
CA ASN A 143 3.94 1.65 -4.49
C ASN A 143 4.13 3.10 -4.94
N VAL A 144 5.33 3.51 -5.38
CA VAL A 144 5.58 4.86 -5.95
C VAL A 144 4.63 5.17 -7.11
N ALA A 145 4.23 4.18 -7.91
CA ALA A 145 3.32 4.39 -9.05
C ALA A 145 1.82 4.33 -8.67
N ILE A 146 1.51 4.08 -7.39
CA ILE A 146 0.16 3.81 -6.90
C ILE A 146 -0.27 4.87 -5.87
N CYS A 147 0.60 5.14 -4.90
CA CYS A 147 0.33 6.04 -3.80
C CYS A 147 1.10 7.36 -3.96
N PRO A 148 0.41 8.51 -4.03
CA PRO A 148 1.08 9.80 -4.12
C PRO A 148 1.96 10.08 -2.90
N ALA A 149 1.57 9.62 -1.70
CA ALA A 149 2.40 9.77 -0.51
C ALA A 149 3.73 9.01 -0.64
N VAL A 150 3.72 7.79 -1.18
CA VAL A 150 4.96 7.03 -1.39
C VAL A 150 5.86 7.72 -2.41
N PHE A 151 5.28 8.23 -3.50
CA PHE A 151 6.04 9.02 -4.48
C PHE A 151 6.69 10.23 -3.82
N GLU A 152 5.93 11.01 -3.05
CA GLU A 152 6.43 12.19 -2.36
C GLU A 152 7.53 11.86 -1.35
N ILE A 153 7.35 10.82 -0.52
CA ILE A 153 8.35 10.36 0.44
C ILE A 153 9.66 10.01 -0.26
N VAL A 154 9.61 9.27 -1.37
CA VAL A 154 10.81 8.88 -2.13
C VAL A 154 11.50 10.11 -2.72
N GLU A 155 10.74 11.07 -3.24
CA GLU A 155 11.30 12.33 -3.76
C GLU A 155 11.95 13.18 -2.69
N ARG A 156 11.43 13.18 -1.45
CA ARG A 156 12.05 13.85 -0.31
C ARG A 156 13.33 13.15 0.13
N LEU A 157 13.32 11.81 0.23
CA LEU A 157 14.50 11.02 0.62
C LEU A 157 15.70 11.24 -0.32
N LYS A 158 15.48 11.33 -1.63
CA LYS A 158 16.54 11.64 -2.61
C LYS A 158 17.20 13.01 -2.44
N LYS A 159 16.54 13.94 -1.75
CA LYS A 159 17.12 15.25 -1.43
C LYS A 159 18.01 15.18 -0.18
N VAL A 160 17.85 14.14 0.63
CA VAL A 160 18.61 13.90 1.86
C VAL A 160 19.82 12.99 1.61
N TYR A 161 19.66 11.98 0.74
CA TYR A 161 20.64 10.93 0.46
C TYR A 161 21.00 10.86 -1.02
#